data_AF-A0A1I2FMY9-F1
#
_entry.id   AF-A0A1I2FMY9-F1
#
_cell.length_a   1.000
_cell.length_b   1.000
_cell.length_c   1.000
_cell.angle_alpha   90.00
_cell.angle_beta   90.00
_cell.angle_gamma   90.00
#
_symmetry.space_group_name_H-M   'P 1'
#
loop_
_entity.id
_entity.type
_entity.pdbx_description
1 polymer ?
#
loop_
_entity_poly.entity_id
_entity_poly.type
_entity_poly.pdbx_seq_one_letter_code
_entity_poly.pdbx_strand_id
1 'polypeptide(L)'
;MSYTYIRREEDLEHMAARAISSGANFADLYARFGPVLKGYHRRSLPHTLNRLACGEVFDAQDDECVSAMGEALVAAANDILPGYGNRILHECTHGDLLSSKMLEDFRGLILRWQSFALVRGQVRARMAARRVLAEIGVGG
;
A
#
# COMPACT_ATOMS: atom_id res chain seq x y z
N MET A 1 35.39 -12.95 13.06
CA MET A 1 34.01 -13.42 13.27
C MET A 1 33.20 -13.04 12.05
N SER A 2 32.90 -14.01 11.18
CA SER A 2 32.06 -13.79 10.00
C SER A 2 30.61 -14.11 10.40
N TYR A 3 29.76 -13.10 10.49
CA TYR A 3 28.33 -13.30 10.71
C TYR A 3 27.71 -13.67 9.37
N THR A 4 27.56 -14.97 9.12
CA THR A 4 26.72 -15.47 8.04
C THR A 4 25.28 -15.15 8.42
N TYR A 5 24.79 -13.96 8.04
CA TYR A 5 23.36 -13.66 8.05
C TYR A 5 22.71 -14.56 7.00
N ILE A 6 22.25 -15.74 7.44
CA ILE A 6 21.27 -16.52 6.68
C ILE A 6 19.99 -15.68 6.74
N ARG A 7 19.80 -14.80 5.74
CA ARG A 7 18.53 -14.13 5.52
C ARG A 7 17.52 -15.24 5.23
N ARG A 8 16.76 -15.66 6.25
CA ARG A 8 15.60 -16.54 6.05
C ARG A 8 14.70 -15.80 5.06
N GLU A 9 14.57 -16.37 3.87
CA GLU A 9 13.68 -15.84 2.87
C GLU A 9 12.27 -15.82 3.49
N GLU A 10 11.60 -14.67 3.45
CA GLU A 10 10.24 -14.59 3.96
C GLU A 10 9.36 -15.49 3.10
N ASP A 11 8.59 -16.35 3.75
CA ASP A 11 7.70 -17.24 3.02
C ASP A 11 6.52 -16.45 2.42
N LEU A 12 6.06 -16.91 1.24
CA LEU A 12 5.00 -16.25 0.48
C LEU A 12 3.70 -16.17 1.30
N GLU A 13 3.42 -17.18 2.12
CA GLU A 13 2.25 -17.20 3.01
C GLU A 13 2.29 -16.04 4.01
N HIS A 14 3.44 -15.83 4.65
CA HIS A 14 3.63 -14.73 5.59
C HIS A 14 3.52 -13.36 4.90
N MET A 15 4.13 -13.22 3.72
CA MET A 15 4.00 -12.00 2.92
C MET A 15 2.55 -11.72 2.53
N ALA A 16 1.80 -12.76 2.13
CA ALA A 16 0.41 -12.65 1.75
C ALA A 16 -0.48 -12.27 2.93
N ALA A 17 -0.30 -12.91 4.08
CA ALA A 17 -1.00 -12.57 5.32
C ALA A 17 -0.75 -11.11 5.72
N ARG A 18 0.49 -10.63 5.62
CA ARG A 18 0.84 -9.23 5.90
C ARG A 18 0.17 -8.27 4.91
N ALA A 19 0.15 -8.58 3.62
CA ALA A 19 -0.53 -7.76 2.62
C ALA A 19 -2.04 -7.68 2.87
N ILE A 20 -2.68 -8.80 3.21
CA ILE A 20 -4.10 -8.88 3.55
C ILE A 20 -4.41 -8.02 4.77
N SER A 21 -3.65 -8.21 5.86
CA SER A 21 -3.83 -7.43 7.09
C SER A 21 -3.60 -5.93 6.87
N SER A 22 -2.55 -5.57 6.13
CA SER A 22 -2.23 -4.17 5.83
C SER A 22 -3.28 -3.53 4.92
N GLY A 23 -3.78 -4.27 3.92
CA GLY A 23 -4.83 -3.82 3.01
C GLY A 23 -6.16 -3.59 3.72
N ALA A 24 -6.56 -4.53 4.59
CA ALA A 24 -7.78 -4.38 5.40
C ALA A 24 -7.67 -3.18 6.36
N ASN A 25 -6.53 -3.02 7.05
CA ASN A 25 -6.31 -1.87 7.93
C ASN A 25 -6.31 -0.54 7.16
N PHE A 26 -5.65 -0.50 6.00
CA PHE A 26 -5.65 0.68 5.14
C PHE A 26 -7.07 1.02 4.65
N ALA A 27 -7.85 0.04 4.22
CA ALA A 27 -9.21 0.24 3.73
C ALA A 27 -10.14 0.80 4.82
N ASP A 28 -10.10 0.25 6.04
CA ASP A 28 -10.90 0.77 7.15
C ASP A 28 -10.55 2.23 7.49
N LEU A 29 -9.25 2.56 7.54
CA LEU A 29 -8.81 3.92 7.83
C LEU A 29 -9.15 4.89 6.68
N TYR A 30 -8.98 4.46 5.43
CA TYR A 30 -9.33 5.29 4.28
C TYR A 30 -10.83 5.54 4.21
N ALA A 31 -11.67 4.54 4.52
CA ALA A 31 -13.12 4.70 4.55
C ALA A 31 -13.57 5.78 5.55
N ARG A 32 -12.84 5.95 6.66
CA ARG A 32 -13.16 6.90 7.73
C ARG A 32 -12.56 8.29 7.51
N PHE A 33 -11.34 8.35 6.99
CA PHE A 33 -10.51 9.57 7.01
C PHE A 33 -9.94 9.93 5.63
N GLY A 34 -10.09 9.06 4.64
CA GLY A 34 -9.55 9.25 3.31
C GLY A 34 -10.27 10.37 2.54
N PRO A 35 -9.56 11.09 1.67
CA PRO A 35 -10.16 12.08 0.80
C PRO A 35 -11.09 11.42 -0.23
N VAL A 36 -12.09 12.20 -0.67
CA VAL A 36 -13.00 11.77 -1.73
C VAL A 36 -12.28 11.76 -3.07
N LEU A 37 -12.31 10.62 -3.75
CA LEU A 37 -11.75 10.49 -5.11
C LEU A 37 -12.63 11.20 -6.14
N LYS A 38 -12.03 11.55 -7.29
CA LYS A 38 -12.72 12.19 -8.41
C LYS A 38 -13.00 11.18 -9.53
N GLY A 39 -13.92 11.54 -10.44
CA GLY A 39 -14.18 10.77 -11.66
C GLY A 39 -14.67 9.34 -11.43
N TYR A 40 -14.17 8.40 -12.23
CA TYR A 40 -14.57 6.99 -12.15
C TYR A 40 -14.13 6.31 -10.85
N HIS A 41 -12.98 6.70 -10.29
CA HIS A 41 -12.49 6.16 -9.01
C HIS A 41 -13.43 6.42 -7.85
N ARG A 42 -14.17 7.53 -7.87
CA ARG A 42 -15.21 7.82 -6.86
C ARG A 42 -16.27 6.72 -6.82
N ARG A 43 -16.62 6.17 -7.99
CA ARG A 43 -17.66 5.13 -8.14
C ARG A 43 -17.14 3.75 -7.77
N SER A 44 -15.87 3.44 -8.09
CA SER A 44 -15.25 2.16 -7.75
C SER A 44 -14.80 2.08 -6.29
N LEU A 45 -14.52 3.21 -5.64
CA LEU A 45 -13.94 3.27 -4.30
C LEU A 45 -14.68 2.39 -3.26
N PRO A 46 -16.02 2.41 -3.13
CA PRO A 46 -16.71 1.57 -2.16
C PRO A 46 -16.48 0.07 -2.41
N HIS A 47 -16.44 -0.35 -3.67
CA HIS A 47 -16.17 -1.74 -4.04
C HIS A 47 -14.72 -2.11 -3.72
N THR A 48 -13.75 -1.28 -4.13
CA THR A 48 -12.33 -1.50 -3.80
C THR A 48 -12.11 -1.59 -2.29
N LEU A 49 -12.68 -0.67 -1.50
CA LEU A 49 -12.57 -0.71 -0.03
C LEU A 49 -13.15 -1.99 0.56
N ASN A 50 -14.33 -2.43 0.09
CA ASN A 50 -14.94 -3.67 0.56
C ASN A 50 -14.07 -4.90 0.25
N ARG A 51 -13.52 -4.98 -0.97
CA ARG A 51 -12.63 -6.06 -1.38
C ARG A 51 -11.35 -6.11 -0.57
N LEU A 52 -10.71 -4.97 -0.35
CA LEU A 52 -9.53 -4.86 0.49
C LEU A 52 -9.83 -5.28 1.94
N ALA A 53 -10.99 -4.88 2.48
CA ALA A 53 -11.43 -5.28 3.83
C ALA A 53 -11.71 -6.79 3.94
N CYS A 54 -12.20 -7.43 2.87
CA CYS A 54 -12.41 -8.88 2.80
C CYS A 54 -11.15 -9.68 2.46
N GLY A 55 -9.99 -9.03 2.28
CA GLY A 55 -8.72 -9.69 2.00
C GLY A 55 -8.46 -9.99 0.52
N GLU A 56 -9.29 -9.50 -0.40
CA GLU A 56 -9.09 -9.59 -1.85
C GLU A 56 -8.07 -8.55 -2.34
N VAL A 57 -6.89 -8.52 -1.70
CA VAL A 57 -5.92 -7.44 -1.88
C VAL A 57 -5.09 -7.56 -3.15
N PHE A 58 -5.16 -8.66 -3.89
CA PHE A 58 -4.30 -8.92 -5.05
C PHE A 58 -5.00 -8.79 -6.40
N ASP A 59 -6.26 -8.38 -6.46
CA ASP A 59 -6.96 -8.21 -7.75
C ASP A 59 -6.44 -6.97 -8.50
N ALA A 60 -6.09 -7.15 -9.79
CA ALA A 60 -5.59 -6.09 -10.66
C ALA A 60 -6.64 -5.02 -11.00
N GLN A 61 -7.93 -5.35 -10.90
CA GLN A 61 -9.02 -4.39 -11.11
C GLN A 61 -8.97 -3.21 -10.14
N ASP A 62 -8.37 -3.40 -8.97
CA ASP A 62 -8.25 -2.37 -7.94
C ASP A 62 -6.99 -1.52 -8.08
N ASP A 63 -6.09 -1.81 -9.03
CA ASP A 63 -4.77 -1.16 -9.13
C ASP A 63 -4.87 0.35 -9.33
N GLU A 64 -5.67 0.79 -10.30
CA GLU A 64 -5.83 2.22 -10.58
C GLU A 64 -6.52 2.94 -9.41
N CYS A 65 -7.50 2.30 -8.78
CA CYS A 65 -8.19 2.88 -7.62
C CYS A 65 -7.25 3.00 -6.40
N VAL A 66 -6.45 1.97 -6.12
CA VAL A 66 -5.44 1.99 -5.05
C VAL A 66 -4.36 3.04 -5.31
N SER A 67 -3.94 3.24 -6.56
CA SER A 67 -3.02 4.34 -6.92
C SER A 67 -3.67 5.71 -6.66
N ALA A 68 -4.91 5.91 -7.13
CA ALA A 68 -5.65 7.15 -6.95
C ALA A 68 -5.89 7.49 -5.46
N MET A 69 -6.08 6.49 -4.60
CA MET A 69 -6.14 6.68 -3.14
C MET A 69 -4.85 7.29 -2.59
N GLY A 70 -3.68 6.79 -3.01
CA GLY A 70 -2.39 7.34 -2.61
C GLY A 70 -2.16 8.76 -3.09
N GLU A 71 -2.44 9.00 -4.37
CA GLU A 71 -2.32 10.34 -4.98
C GLU A 71 -3.23 11.36 -4.29
N ALA A 72 -4.47 10.98 -3.96
CA ALA A 72 -5.41 11.85 -3.27
C ALA A 72 -4.95 12.17 -1.84
N LEU A 73 -4.36 11.21 -1.11
CA LEU A 73 -3.80 11.45 0.21
C LEU A 73 -2.62 12.43 0.15
N VAL A 74 -1.72 12.25 -0.81
CA VAL A 74 -0.57 13.14 -1.03
C VAL A 74 -1.03 14.55 -1.38
N ALA A 75 -2.01 14.68 -2.27
CA ALA A 75 -2.61 15.97 -2.63
C ALA A 75 -3.24 16.64 -1.39
N ALA A 76 -4.05 15.92 -0.62
CA ALA A 76 -4.69 16.45 0.57
C ALA A 76 -3.68 16.92 1.65
N ALA A 77 -2.56 16.20 1.82
CA ALA A 77 -1.48 16.63 2.69
C ALA A 77 -0.77 17.90 2.16
N ASN A 78 -0.54 17.98 0.85
CA ASN A 78 0.05 19.14 0.19
C ASN A 78 -0.85 20.39 0.23
N ASP A 79 -2.16 20.21 0.23
CA ASP A 79 -3.12 21.31 0.38
C ASP A 79 -3.05 21.95 1.78
N ILE A 80 -2.68 21.17 2.81
CA ILE A 80 -2.48 21.67 4.19
C ILE A 80 -1.08 22.27 4.35
N LEU A 81 -0.05 21.55 3.91
CA LEU A 81 1.33 21.99 3.96
C LEU A 81 2.02 21.68 2.63
N PRO A 82 2.25 22.70 1.77
CA PRO A 82 2.79 22.51 0.44
C PRO A 82 4.07 21.67 0.41
N GLY A 83 4.06 20.62 -0.41
CA GLY A 83 5.19 19.70 -0.59
C GLY A 83 5.32 18.60 0.48
N TYR A 84 4.58 18.69 1.59
CA TYR A 84 4.69 17.74 2.69
C TYR A 84 4.25 16.32 2.31
N GLY A 85 3.15 16.18 1.58
CA GLY A 85 2.65 14.90 1.07
C GLY A 85 3.70 14.14 0.28
N ASN A 86 4.43 14.84 -0.60
CA ASN A 86 5.51 14.25 -1.38
C ASN A 86 6.69 13.86 -0.48
N ARG A 87 7.04 14.71 0.50
CA ARG A 87 8.15 14.46 1.43
C ARG A 87 7.94 13.18 2.24
N ILE A 88 6.70 12.89 2.65
CA ILE A 88 6.37 11.64 3.36
C ILE A 88 6.80 10.38 2.58
N LEU A 89 6.74 10.41 1.24
CA LEU A 89 7.08 9.25 0.41
C LEU A 89 8.58 8.99 0.30
N HIS A 90 9.41 10.02 0.53
CA HIS A 90 10.83 10.00 0.22
C HIS A 90 11.74 10.15 1.44
N GLU A 91 11.21 10.67 2.55
CA GLU A 91 11.98 10.99 3.75
C GLU A 91 11.32 10.45 5.02
N CYS A 92 12.13 10.24 6.06
CA CYS A 92 11.61 9.88 7.38
C CYS A 92 10.99 11.12 8.07
N THR A 93 9.67 11.20 8.06
CA THR A 93 8.91 12.32 8.66
C THR A 93 8.40 12.05 10.08
N HIS A 94 8.87 10.98 10.75
CA HIS A 94 8.36 10.56 12.07
C HIS A 94 8.67 11.58 13.18
N GLY A 95 9.79 12.29 13.06
CA GLY A 95 10.20 13.32 14.02
C GLY A 95 9.61 14.71 13.76
N ASP A 96 8.82 14.88 12.70
CA ASP A 96 8.23 16.17 12.36
C ASP A 96 7.22 16.58 13.42
N LEU A 97 7.42 17.77 13.99
CA LEU A 97 6.46 18.43 14.88
C LEU A 97 5.34 19.04 14.02
N LEU A 98 4.21 18.35 13.97
CA LEU A 98 3.03 18.79 13.22
C LEU A 98 2.05 19.50 14.16
N SER A 99 1.66 20.72 13.79
CA SER A 99 0.65 21.50 14.52
C SER A 99 -0.80 21.09 14.16
N SER A 100 -0.98 20.34 13.07
CA SER A 100 -2.29 19.92 12.56
C SER A 100 -2.51 18.43 12.75
N LYS A 101 -3.55 18.08 13.51
CA LYS A 101 -3.97 16.68 13.68
C LYS A 101 -4.34 16.02 12.35
N MET A 102 -5.00 16.77 11.47
CA MET A 102 -5.37 16.30 10.14
C MET A 102 -4.14 15.95 9.28
N LEU A 103 -3.08 16.77 9.36
CA LEU A 103 -1.83 16.49 8.65
C LEU A 103 -1.12 15.25 9.22
N GLU A 104 -1.16 15.07 10.54
CA GLU A 104 -0.65 13.87 11.19
C GLU A 104 -1.43 12.62 10.74
N ASP A 105 -2.76 12.71 10.65
CA ASP A 105 -3.60 11.61 10.17
C ASP A 105 -3.25 11.26 8.72
N PHE A 106 -3.15 12.26 7.83
CA PHE A 106 -2.72 12.01 6.45
C PHE A 106 -1.32 11.42 6.35
N ARG A 107 -0.35 11.88 7.16
CA ARG A 107 0.97 11.22 7.26
C ARG A 107 0.82 9.74 7.59
N GLY A 108 0.02 9.42 8.61
CA GLY A 108 -0.25 8.05 9.02
C GLY A 108 -0.93 7.20 7.95
N LEU A 109 -1.85 7.77 7.18
CA LEU A 109 -2.54 7.09 6.07
C LEU A 109 -1.62 6.88 4.86
N ILE A 110 -0.81 7.87 4.48
CA ILE A 110 0.16 7.76 3.38
C ILE A 110 1.17 6.64 3.66
N LEU A 111 1.73 6.59 4.89
CA LEU A 111 2.69 5.55 5.26
C LEU A 111 2.06 4.15 5.24
N ARG A 112 0.79 4.01 5.66
CA ARG A 112 0.05 2.74 5.57
C ARG A 112 -0.23 2.34 4.13
N TRP A 113 -0.66 3.28 3.30
CA TRP A 113 -0.84 3.05 1.86
C TRP A 113 0.46 2.59 1.22
N GLN A 114 1.57 3.27 1.49
CA GLN A 114 2.89 2.93 0.93
C GLN A 114 3.33 1.53 1.36
N SER A 115 3.19 1.20 2.65
CA SER A 115 3.49 -0.13 3.19
C SER A 115 2.63 -1.21 2.52
N PHE A 116 1.31 -0.97 2.43
CA PHE A 116 0.39 -1.88 1.77
C PHE A 116 0.75 -2.10 0.29
N ALA A 117 0.93 -1.02 -0.48
CA ALA A 117 1.27 -1.06 -1.90
C ALA A 117 2.59 -1.81 -2.15
N LEU A 118 3.59 -1.58 -1.30
CA LEU A 118 4.88 -2.27 -1.37
C LEU A 118 4.73 -3.78 -1.15
N VAL A 119 4.12 -4.20 -0.04
CA VAL A 119 4.00 -5.64 0.27
C VAL A 119 3.12 -6.35 -0.77
N ARG A 120 2.03 -5.70 -1.21
CA ARG A 120 1.18 -6.19 -2.30
C ARG A 120 1.96 -6.43 -3.59
N GLY A 121 2.81 -5.48 -3.98
CA GLY A 121 3.69 -5.58 -5.15
C GLY A 121 4.70 -6.72 -5.01
N GLN A 122 5.32 -6.87 -3.84
CA GLN A 122 6.28 -7.94 -3.56
C GLN A 122 5.66 -9.35 -3.68
N VAL A 123 4.45 -9.54 -3.14
CA VAL A 123 3.74 -10.83 -3.25
C VAL A 123 3.43 -11.15 -4.71
N ARG A 124 2.88 -10.18 -5.46
CA ARG A 124 2.56 -10.36 -6.89
C ARG A 124 3.81 -10.68 -7.71
N ALA A 125 4.91 -9.98 -7.46
CA ALA A 125 6.20 -10.24 -8.12
C ALA A 125 6.71 -11.67 -7.84
N ARG A 126 6.62 -12.13 -6.59
CA ARG A 126 7.03 -13.50 -6.20
C ARG A 126 6.13 -14.56 -6.83
N MET A 127 4.82 -14.31 -6.92
CA MET A 127 3.89 -15.19 -7.64
C MET A 127 4.15 -15.23 -9.15
N ALA A 128 4.51 -14.11 -9.77
CA ALA A 128 4.87 -14.04 -11.18
C ALA A 128 6.19 -14.80 -11.45
N ALA A 129 7.21 -14.60 -10.60
CA ALA A 129 8.47 -15.32 -10.69
C ALA A 129 8.29 -16.84 -10.59
N ARG A 130 7.45 -17.33 -9.65
CA ARG A 130 7.14 -18.76 -9.52
C ARG A 130 6.49 -19.33 -10.79
N ARG A 131 5.60 -18.58 -11.45
CA ARG A 131 4.97 -19.00 -12.71
C ARG A 131 5.98 -19.14 -13.84
N VAL A 132 6.84 -18.13 -14.03
CA VAL A 132 7.90 -18.16 -15.04
C VAL A 132 8.86 -19.34 -14.83
N LEU A 133 9.27 -19.60 -13.57
CA LEU A 133 10.15 -20.73 -13.26
C LEU A 133 9.50 -22.09 -13.53
N ALA A 134 8.20 -22.23 -13.26
CA ALA A 134 7.46 -23.45 -13.57
C ALA A 134 7.37 -23.70 -15.08
N GLU A 135 7.16 -22.65 -15.88
CA GLU A 135 7.14 -22.74 -17.35
C GLU A 135 8.51 -23.14 -17.92
N ILE A 136 9.61 -22.61 -17.37
CA ILE A 136 10.98 -22.97 -17.78
C ILE A 136 11.34 -24.40 -17.34
N GLY A 137 10.92 -24.83 -16.15
CA GLY A 137 11.25 -26.14 -15.58
C GLY A 137 10.48 -27.33 -16.18
N VAL A 138 9.39 -27.10 -16.91
CA VAL A 138 8.58 -28.15 -17.57
C VAL A 138 9.06 -28.44 -19.00
N GLY A 139 10.04 -27.69 -19.51
CA GLY A 139 10.63 -27.86 -20.84
C GLY A 139 12.00 -28.57 -20.89
N GLY A 140 12.44 -29.21 -19.81
CA GLY A 140 13.75 -29.88 -19.69
C GLY A 140 13.65 -31.40 -19.59
#